data_AF-A0A7J8Z9W1-F1
#
_entry.id   AF-A0A7J8Z9W1-F1
#
_cell.length_a   1.000
_cell.length_b   1.000
_cell.length_c   1.000
_cell.angle_alpha   90.00
_cell.angle_beta   90.00
_cell.angle_gamma   90.00
#
_symmetry.space_group_name_H-M   'P 1'
#
loop_
_entity.id
_entity.type
_entity.pdbx_description
1 polymer ?
#
loop_
_entity_poly.entity_id
_entity_poly.type
_entity_poly.pdbx_seq_one_letter_code
_entity_poly.pdbx_strand_id
1 'polypeptide(L)'
;MTQLAQGGTAVGTGLNTKKGFDVKIAAAVAEETKLPFVTAENKFEALAAHDAFVETSGALNTIAASLMKIANDIRFLGSGPRCGLGELILPENEPGSSIMPGKVNPTQCEALTMVCAQVMGNHVAITVGGSNGHFELNVFKPLMASALLHVMFLLLLLLLLLTIVS
;
A
#
# COMPACT_ATOMS: atom_id res chain seq x y z
N MET A 1 -3.54 -13.72 -8.13
CA MET A 1 -4.96 -14.02 -8.45
C MET A 1 -5.82 -13.55 -7.29
N THR A 2 -7.07 -13.12 -7.53
CA THR A 2 -8.02 -12.62 -6.51
C THR A 2 -8.80 -13.77 -5.86
N GLN A 3 -8.17 -14.49 -4.93
CA GLN A 3 -8.76 -15.66 -4.27
C GLN A 3 -9.46 -15.30 -2.95
N LEU A 4 -10.59 -15.97 -2.66
CA LEU A 4 -11.40 -15.76 -1.46
C LEU A 4 -11.44 -17.00 -0.55
N ALA A 5 -11.28 -16.78 0.76
CA ALA A 5 -11.35 -17.83 1.79
C ALA A 5 -12.78 -18.24 2.15
N GLN A 6 -13.81 -17.48 1.75
CA GLN A 6 -15.21 -17.75 2.05
C GLN A 6 -15.60 -19.19 1.68
N GLY A 7 -16.26 -19.88 2.61
CA GLY A 7 -16.59 -21.30 2.51
C GLY A 7 -15.65 -22.24 3.27
N GLY A 8 -14.47 -21.78 3.71
CA GLY A 8 -13.58 -22.56 4.59
C GLY A 8 -14.10 -22.73 6.02
N THR A 9 -15.05 -21.90 6.44
CA THR A 9 -15.64 -21.86 7.79
C THR A 9 -14.58 -21.75 8.90
N ALA A 10 -14.66 -22.57 9.96
CA ALA A 10 -13.84 -22.36 11.17
C ALA A 10 -12.36 -22.67 10.96
N VAL A 11 -12.05 -23.72 10.20
CA VAL A 11 -10.70 -24.30 10.10
C VAL A 11 -10.32 -24.77 8.69
N GLY A 12 -11.08 -24.37 7.67
CA GLY A 12 -10.80 -24.71 6.26
C GLY A 12 -11.54 -25.93 5.72
N THR A 13 -12.24 -26.69 6.58
CA THR A 13 -12.95 -27.92 6.18
C THR A 13 -14.27 -27.68 5.45
N GLY A 14 -14.85 -26.48 5.57
CA GLY A 14 -16.20 -26.20 5.09
C GLY A 14 -17.30 -26.85 5.93
N LEU A 15 -17.01 -27.29 7.16
CA LEU A 15 -18.04 -27.78 8.07
C LEU A 15 -19.11 -26.69 8.28
N ASN A 16 -20.38 -27.10 8.33
CA ASN A 16 -21.56 -26.22 8.43
C ASN A 16 -21.76 -25.28 7.22
N THR A 17 -21.17 -25.58 6.06
CA THR A 17 -21.50 -24.92 4.79
C THR A 17 -22.21 -25.85 3.81
N LYS A 18 -22.96 -25.29 2.87
CA LYS A 18 -23.57 -26.07 1.77
C LYS A 18 -22.53 -26.31 0.68
N LYS A 19 -22.50 -27.52 0.10
CA LYS A 19 -21.63 -27.82 -1.05
C LYS A 19 -21.87 -26.84 -2.20
N GLY A 20 -20.79 -26.22 -2.69
CA GLY A 20 -20.83 -25.21 -3.76
C GLY A 20 -21.19 -23.79 -3.29
N PHE A 21 -21.30 -23.54 -1.98
CA PHE A 21 -21.48 -22.18 -1.46
C PHE A 21 -20.29 -21.27 -1.81
N ASP A 22 -19.08 -21.78 -1.66
CA ASP A 22 -17.80 -21.09 -1.90
C ASP A 22 -17.65 -20.58 -3.34
N VAL A 23 -18.01 -21.40 -4.32
CA VAL A 23 -18.02 -21.00 -5.74
C VAL A 23 -19.11 -19.96 -6.01
N LYS A 24 -20.31 -20.15 -5.45
CA LYS A 24 -21.44 -19.23 -5.66
C LYS A 24 -21.20 -17.86 -5.04
N ILE A 25 -20.65 -17.80 -3.83
CA ILE A 25 -20.34 -16.51 -3.18
C ILE A 25 -19.20 -15.79 -3.89
N ALA A 26 -18.17 -16.51 -4.35
CA ALA A 26 -17.11 -15.90 -5.15
C ALA A 26 -17.64 -15.33 -6.48
N ALA A 27 -18.54 -16.05 -7.16
CA ALA A 27 -19.19 -15.57 -8.37
C ALA A 27 -20.07 -14.33 -8.11
N ALA A 28 -20.83 -14.31 -7.01
CA ALA A 28 -21.64 -13.16 -6.63
C ALA A 28 -20.75 -11.92 -6.35
N VAL A 29 -19.65 -12.09 -5.62
CA VAL A 29 -18.69 -11.01 -5.36
C VAL A 29 -18.03 -10.53 -6.65
N ALA A 30 -17.67 -11.44 -7.56
CA ALA A 30 -17.13 -11.09 -8.87
C ALA A 30 -18.14 -10.29 -9.71
N GLU A 31 -19.41 -10.70 -9.70
CA GLU A 31 -20.49 -10.00 -10.39
C GLU A 31 -20.74 -8.61 -9.81
N GLU A 32 -20.72 -8.45 -8.49
CA GLU A 32 -20.94 -7.17 -7.81
C GLU A 32 -19.78 -6.20 -8.03
N THR A 33 -18.55 -6.67 -7.85
CA THR A 33 -17.34 -5.83 -7.93
C THR A 33 -16.81 -5.64 -9.35
N LYS A 34 -17.27 -6.46 -10.31
CA LYS A 34 -16.72 -6.55 -11.67
C LYS A 34 -15.23 -6.95 -11.71
N LEU A 35 -14.74 -7.58 -10.66
CA LEU A 35 -13.37 -8.09 -10.55
C LEU A 35 -13.37 -9.62 -10.61
N PRO A 36 -12.28 -10.25 -11.09
CA PRO A 36 -12.23 -11.70 -11.35
C PRO A 36 -12.03 -12.52 -10.06
N PHE A 37 -12.86 -12.32 -9.04
CA PHE A 37 -12.79 -13.07 -7.79
C PHE A 37 -13.14 -14.55 -8.00
N VAL A 38 -12.34 -15.41 -7.39
CA VAL A 38 -12.52 -16.87 -7.40
C VAL A 38 -12.38 -17.41 -5.99
N THR A 39 -12.89 -18.62 -5.75
CA THR A 39 -12.67 -19.28 -4.47
C THR A 39 -11.22 -19.78 -4.37
N ALA A 40 -10.61 -19.71 -3.18
CA ALA A 40 -9.26 -20.21 -2.97
C ALA A 40 -9.21 -21.74 -3.15
N GLU A 41 -8.19 -22.24 -3.84
CA GLU A 41 -8.02 -23.68 -4.08
C GLU A 41 -7.81 -24.46 -2.78
N ASN A 42 -7.07 -23.87 -1.84
CA ASN A 42 -6.81 -24.43 -0.52
C ASN A 42 -7.35 -23.48 0.56
N LYS A 43 -8.39 -23.91 1.29
CA LYS A 43 -8.99 -23.11 2.37
C LYS A 43 -8.18 -23.12 3.67
N PHE A 44 -7.31 -24.10 3.88
CA PHE A 44 -6.43 -24.15 5.05
C PHE A 44 -5.36 -23.07 4.94
N GLU A 45 -4.69 -22.98 3.79
CA GLU A 45 -3.69 -21.94 3.52
C GLU A 45 -4.30 -20.54 3.65
N ALA A 46 -5.45 -20.29 3.02
CA ALA A 46 -6.13 -19.00 3.04
C ALA A 46 -6.62 -18.54 4.43
N LEU A 47 -6.65 -19.44 5.43
CA LEU A 47 -6.99 -19.12 6.82
C LEU A 47 -5.76 -19.06 7.73
N ALA A 48 -4.83 -19.99 7.55
CA ALA A 48 -3.64 -20.19 8.36
C ALA A 48 -2.51 -19.20 8.05
N ALA A 49 -2.47 -18.68 6.82
CA ALA A 49 -1.47 -17.73 6.34
C ALA A 49 -2.12 -16.56 5.60
N HIS A 50 -1.32 -15.53 5.33
CA HIS A 50 -1.74 -14.34 4.57
C HIS A 50 -0.60 -13.90 3.64
N ASP A 51 -0.03 -14.86 2.92
CA ASP A 51 1.16 -14.64 2.10
C ASP A 51 0.88 -13.65 0.97
N ALA A 52 -0.35 -13.66 0.43
CA ALA A 52 -0.81 -12.65 -0.52
C ALA A 52 -0.73 -11.22 0.02
N PHE A 53 -0.93 -10.99 1.33
CA PHE A 53 -0.79 -9.67 1.94
C PHE A 53 0.68 -9.28 2.05
N VAL A 54 1.55 -10.23 2.41
CA VAL A 54 3.00 -10.01 2.50
C VAL A 54 3.57 -9.69 1.11
N GLU A 55 3.19 -10.45 0.08
CA GLU A 55 3.59 -10.24 -1.31
C GLU A 55 3.14 -8.87 -1.82
N THR A 56 1.85 -8.54 -1.65
CA THR A 56 1.30 -7.23 -2.06
C THR A 56 2.05 -6.10 -1.34
N SER A 57 2.30 -6.25 -0.05
CA SER A 57 3.06 -5.27 0.73
C SER A 57 4.51 -5.13 0.23
N GLY A 58 5.17 -6.22 -0.16
CA GLY A 58 6.52 -6.19 -0.74
C GLY A 58 6.57 -5.45 -2.08
N ALA A 59 5.57 -5.64 -2.94
CA ALA A 59 5.44 -4.87 -4.18
C ALA A 59 5.28 -3.37 -3.89
N LEU A 60 4.43 -3.00 -2.93
CA LEU A 60 4.25 -1.60 -2.51
C LEU A 60 5.52 -1.01 -1.89
N ASN A 61 6.28 -1.81 -1.13
CA ASN A 61 7.57 -1.40 -0.57
C ASN A 61 8.61 -1.09 -1.66
N THR A 62 8.60 -1.87 -2.75
CA THR A 62 9.45 -1.64 -3.92
C THR A 62 9.09 -0.32 -4.62
N ILE A 63 7.80 -0.04 -4.76
CA ILE A 63 7.31 1.24 -5.29
C ILE A 63 7.76 2.39 -4.38
N ALA A 64 7.62 2.26 -3.06
CA ALA A 64 8.05 3.28 -2.10
C ALA A 64 9.56 3.58 -2.20
N ALA A 65 10.40 2.56 -2.36
CA ALA A 65 11.84 2.76 -2.58
C ALA A 65 12.13 3.55 -3.86
N SER A 66 11.41 3.24 -4.95
CA SER A 66 11.55 3.93 -6.23
C SER A 66 11.12 5.40 -6.14
N LEU A 67 9.95 5.66 -5.52
CA LEU A 67 9.42 6.99 -5.32
C LEU A 67 10.30 7.84 -4.39
N MET A 68 10.82 7.25 -3.31
CA MET A 68 11.77 7.90 -2.40
C MET A 68 12.97 8.43 -3.17
N LYS A 69 13.55 7.62 -4.07
CA LYS A 69 14.68 8.05 -4.90
C LYS A 69 14.28 9.21 -5.81
N ILE A 70 13.18 9.09 -6.55
CA ILE A 70 12.71 10.13 -7.48
C ILE A 70 12.48 11.46 -6.74
N ALA A 71 11.81 11.43 -5.59
CA ALA A 71 11.56 12.61 -4.77
C ALA A 71 12.86 13.27 -4.30
N ASN A 72 13.85 12.47 -3.90
CA ASN A 72 15.15 12.94 -3.47
C ASN A 72 15.91 13.64 -4.62
N ASP A 73 15.92 13.04 -5.81
CA ASP A 73 16.56 13.67 -6.97
C ASP A 73 15.93 15.02 -7.29
N ILE A 74 14.59 15.09 -7.38
CA ILE A 74 13.87 16.32 -7.71
C ILE A 74 14.20 17.43 -6.70
N ARG A 75 14.14 17.15 -5.39
CA ARG A 75 14.43 18.17 -4.37
C ARG A 75 15.89 18.62 -4.35
N PHE A 76 16.84 17.74 -4.67
CA PHE A 76 18.25 18.12 -4.76
C PHE A 76 18.54 18.92 -6.02
N LEU A 77 18.03 18.49 -7.18
CA LEU A 77 18.16 19.23 -8.43
C LEU A 77 17.49 20.61 -8.35
N GLY A 78 16.38 20.73 -7.61
CA GLY A 78 15.70 22.00 -7.34
C GLY A 78 16.28 22.83 -6.19
N SER A 79 17.36 22.39 -5.54
CA SER A 79 17.96 23.10 -4.40
C SER A 79 18.61 24.42 -4.85
N GLY A 80 18.40 25.50 -4.09
CA GLY A 80 18.85 26.84 -4.51
C GLY A 80 18.31 27.94 -3.59
N PRO A 81 18.22 29.21 -4.06
CA PRO A 81 18.46 29.65 -5.44
C PRO A 81 19.93 29.98 -5.77
N ARG A 82 20.84 30.03 -4.78
CA ARG A 82 22.25 30.42 -5.01
C ARG A 82 23.27 29.45 -4.44
N CYS A 83 22.88 28.64 -3.46
CA CYS A 83 23.78 27.76 -2.70
C CYS A 83 23.38 26.27 -2.81
N GLY A 84 22.84 25.87 -3.97
CA GLY A 84 22.42 24.50 -4.28
C GLY A 84 22.80 24.14 -5.71
N LEU A 85 22.16 23.12 -6.28
CA LEU A 85 22.39 22.70 -7.67
C LEU A 85 21.65 23.61 -8.67
N GLY A 86 20.38 23.93 -8.42
CA GLY A 86 19.57 24.84 -9.22
C GLY A 86 19.30 24.38 -10.66
N GLU A 87 19.35 23.09 -10.94
CA GLU A 87 19.13 22.52 -12.27
C GLU A 87 17.64 22.42 -12.63
N LEU A 88 16.76 22.33 -11.62
CA LEU A 88 15.31 22.36 -11.77
C LEU A 88 14.72 23.59 -11.08
N ILE A 89 13.63 24.11 -11.65
CA ILE A 89 12.79 25.13 -11.02
C ILE A 89 11.52 24.43 -10.55
N LEU A 90 11.28 24.42 -9.24
CA LEU A 90 10.09 23.80 -8.67
C LEU A 90 8.93 24.80 -8.61
N PRO A 91 7.67 24.36 -8.81
CA PRO A 91 6.50 25.22 -8.63
C PRO A 91 6.39 25.75 -7.19
N GLU A 92 6.06 27.02 -7.04
CA GLU A 92 5.80 27.65 -5.75
C GLU A 92 4.32 27.48 -5.38
N ASN A 93 4.01 26.57 -4.46
CA ASN A 93 2.63 26.18 -4.12
C ASN A 93 2.18 26.73 -2.76
N GLU A 94 3.13 27.01 -1.88
CA GLU A 94 2.91 27.70 -0.62
C GLU A 94 3.41 29.14 -0.73
N PRO A 95 2.79 30.11 -0.02
CA PRO A 95 3.26 31.48 -0.05
C PRO A 95 4.71 31.57 0.43
N GLY A 96 5.62 31.95 -0.47
CA GLY A 96 6.97 32.32 -0.11
C GLY A 96 6.98 33.53 0.82
N SER A 97 8.06 33.68 1.59
CA SER A 97 8.23 34.88 2.41
C SER A 97 8.59 36.06 1.50
N SER A 98 7.89 37.19 1.62
CA SER A 98 8.19 38.41 0.86
C SER A 98 9.61 38.96 1.09
N ILE A 99 10.27 38.53 2.18
CA ILE A 99 11.67 38.85 2.49
C ILE A 99 12.69 37.93 1.79
N MET A 100 12.25 36.77 1.27
CA MET A 100 13.10 35.74 0.64
C MET A 100 12.61 35.42 -0.79
N PRO A 101 12.76 36.36 -1.74
CA PRO A 101 12.32 36.17 -3.12
C PRO A 101 13.05 34.98 -3.78
N GLY A 102 12.28 34.12 -4.46
CA GLY A 102 12.79 32.94 -5.17
C GLY A 102 13.11 31.74 -4.28
N LYS A 103 12.82 31.80 -2.97
CA LYS A 103 12.92 30.64 -2.08
C LYS A 103 11.65 29.80 -2.20
N VAL A 104 11.76 28.61 -2.77
CA VAL A 104 10.70 27.60 -2.84
C VAL A 104 11.14 26.36 -2.07
N ASN A 105 10.31 25.89 -1.13
CA ASN A 105 10.57 24.63 -0.43
C ASN A 105 9.95 23.46 -1.21
N PRO A 106 10.62 22.30 -1.30
CA PRO A 106 10.12 21.13 -2.02
C PRO A 106 9.12 20.32 -1.16
N THR A 107 8.08 20.96 -0.63
CA THR A 107 7.13 20.39 0.35
C THR A 107 6.45 19.11 -0.12
N GLN A 108 6.14 19.02 -1.41
CA GLN A 108 5.57 17.81 -2.02
C GLN A 108 6.56 16.63 -2.00
N CYS A 109 7.84 16.90 -2.25
CA CYS A 109 8.89 15.88 -2.14
C CYS A 109 9.08 15.47 -0.67
N GLU A 110 9.04 16.43 0.26
CA GLU A 110 9.12 16.16 1.70
C GLU A 110 7.98 15.23 2.14
N ALA A 111 6.73 15.55 1.80
CA ALA A 111 5.57 14.72 2.06
C ALA A 111 5.69 13.32 1.44
N LEU A 112 6.14 13.23 0.18
CA LEU A 112 6.36 11.95 -0.50
C LEU A 112 7.37 11.07 0.25
N THR A 113 8.51 11.64 0.65
CA THR A 113 9.55 10.90 1.36
C THR A 113 9.07 10.42 2.75
N MET A 114 8.26 11.22 3.47
CA MET A 114 7.65 10.78 4.73
C MET A 114 6.67 9.61 4.52
N VAL A 115 5.82 9.67 3.50
CA VAL A 115 4.92 8.56 3.16
C VAL A 115 5.71 7.30 2.80
N CYS A 116 6.76 7.41 1.99
CA CYS A 116 7.59 6.26 1.61
C CYS A 116 8.22 5.58 2.85
N ALA A 117 8.69 6.35 3.82
CA ALA A 117 9.20 5.80 5.09
C ALA A 117 8.10 5.07 5.87
N GLN A 118 6.88 5.62 5.91
CA GLN A 118 5.74 4.96 6.56
C GLN A 118 5.36 3.64 5.87
N VAL A 119 5.44 3.58 4.53
CA VAL A 119 5.22 2.33 3.77
C VAL A 119 6.23 1.26 4.17
N MET A 120 7.51 1.62 4.27
CA MET A 120 8.58 0.70 4.67
C MET A 120 8.36 0.15 6.09
N GLY A 121 7.96 1.01 7.04
CA GLY A 121 7.63 0.58 8.40
C GLY A 121 6.41 -0.37 8.45
N ASN A 122 5.36 -0.05 7.70
CA ASN A 122 4.17 -0.89 7.61
C ASN A 122 4.47 -2.26 6.97
N HIS A 123 5.38 -2.30 5.99
CA HIS A 123 5.80 -3.56 5.38
C HIS A 123 6.47 -4.50 6.39
N VAL A 124 7.30 -3.97 7.31
CA VAL A 124 7.88 -4.76 8.40
C VAL A 124 6.79 -5.31 9.31
N ALA A 125 5.81 -4.48 9.70
CA ALA A 125 4.69 -4.92 10.54
C ALA A 125 3.87 -6.04 9.87
N ILE A 126 3.59 -5.93 8.56
CA ILE A 126 2.89 -6.95 7.79
C ILE A 126 3.70 -8.25 7.70
N THR A 127 5.02 -8.15 7.48
CA THR A 127 5.91 -9.32 7.42
C THR A 127 5.92 -10.07 8.75
N VAL A 128 6.04 -9.34 9.87
CA VAL A 128 5.97 -9.93 11.21
C VAL A 128 4.58 -10.56 11.46
N GLY A 129 3.50 -9.89 11.07
CA GLY A 129 2.15 -10.45 11.19
C GLY A 129 1.95 -11.73 10.36
N GLY A 130 2.51 -11.76 9.15
CA GLY A 130 2.45 -12.91 8.24
C GLY A 130 3.16 -14.14 8.80
N SER A 131 4.32 -13.96 9.46
CA SER A 131 5.10 -15.07 10.00
C SER A 131 4.56 -15.67 11.31
N ASN A 132 3.58 -15.03 11.97
CA ASN A 132 3.09 -15.43 13.29
C ASN A 132 1.71 -16.13 13.23
N GLY A 133 1.44 -16.86 12.14
CA GLY A 133 0.34 -17.81 12.06
C GLY A 133 0.63 -19.08 12.86
N HIS A 134 -0.40 -19.64 13.51
CA HIS A 134 -0.27 -20.88 14.28
C HIS A 134 -1.38 -21.85 13.88
N PHE A 135 -0.99 -23.07 13.46
CA PHE A 135 -1.91 -24.13 13.06
C PHE A 135 -2.93 -23.64 12.01
N GLU A 136 -4.24 -23.77 12.27
CA GLU A 136 -5.29 -23.49 11.28
C GLU A 136 -5.60 -21.99 11.08
N LEU A 137 -5.01 -21.09 11.88
CA LEU A 137 -5.40 -19.67 11.83
C LEU A 137 -4.27 -18.68 12.13
N ASN A 138 -4.06 -17.73 11.22
CA ASN A 138 -3.32 -16.51 11.54
C ASN A 138 -4.27 -15.48 12.17
N VAL A 139 -3.99 -15.09 13.42
CA VAL A 139 -4.79 -14.14 14.21
C VAL A 139 -4.31 -12.69 14.13
N PHE A 140 -3.24 -12.40 13.39
CA PHE A 140 -2.72 -11.04 13.15
C PHE A 140 -3.47 -10.31 12.02
N LYS A 141 -4.58 -10.87 11.52
CA LYS A 141 -5.36 -10.32 10.39
C LYS A 141 -5.68 -8.82 10.53
N PRO A 142 -6.15 -8.31 11.69
CA PRO A 142 -6.49 -6.90 11.83
C PRO A 142 -5.28 -5.96 11.65
N LEU A 143 -4.12 -6.35 12.20
CA LEU A 143 -2.88 -5.58 12.06
C LEU A 143 -2.43 -5.55 10.60
N MET A 144 -2.41 -6.70 9.94
CA MET A 144 -1.97 -6.80 8.54
C MET A 144 -2.90 -6.02 7.59
N ALA A 145 -4.22 -6.17 7.76
CA ALA A 145 -5.21 -5.49 6.94
C ALA A 145 -5.17 -3.95 7.14
N SER A 146 -5.09 -3.50 8.39
CA SER A 146 -5.01 -2.07 8.71
C SER A 146 -3.75 -1.44 8.11
N ALA A 147 -2.59 -2.08 8.29
CA ALA A 147 -1.33 -1.61 7.73
C ALA A 147 -1.36 -1.53 6.19
N LEU A 148 -1.92 -2.55 5.52
CA LEU A 148 -2.00 -2.59 4.06
C LEU A 148 -2.93 -1.50 3.51
N LEU A 149 -4.13 -1.35 4.09
CA LEU A 149 -5.08 -0.30 3.68
C LEU A 149 -4.52 1.11 3.93
N HIS A 150 -3.83 1.31 5.05
CA HIS A 150 -3.19 2.58 5.35
C HIS A 150 -2.15 2.98 4.29
N VAL A 151 -1.29 2.04 3.88
CA VAL A 151 -0.32 2.27 2.79
C VAL A 151 -1.01 2.62 1.48
N MET A 152 -2.03 1.85 1.09
CA MET A 152 -2.77 2.09 -0.16
C MET A 152 -3.41 3.48 -0.17
N PHE A 153 -4.00 3.90 0.96
CA PHE A 153 -4.60 5.22 1.08
C PHE A 153 -3.57 6.35 0.97
N LEU A 154 -2.44 6.25 1.67
CA LEU A 154 -1.39 7.28 1.62
C LEU A 154 -0.78 7.42 0.22
N LEU A 155 -0.48 6.31 -0.45
CA LEU A 155 0.07 6.34 -1.81
C LEU A 155 -0.92 6.94 -2.81
N LEU A 156 -2.21 6.59 -2.70
CA LEU A 156 -3.25 7.15 -3.57
C LEU A 156 -3.39 8.67 -3.39
N LEU A 157 -3.53 9.12 -2.13
CA LEU A 157 -3.68 10.55 -1.82
C LEU A 157 -2.51 11.36 -2.36
N LEU A 158 -1.30 10.81 -2.25
CA LEU A 158 -0.10 11.54 -2.61
C LEU A 158 0.16 11.56 -4.12
N LEU A 159 -0.20 10.50 -4.85
CA LEU A 159 -0.22 10.52 -6.32
C LEU A 159 -1.17 11.59 -6.86
N LEU A 160 -2.35 11.74 -6.23
CA LEU A 160 -3.31 12.81 -6.58
C LEU A 160 -2.74 14.20 -6.31
N LEU A 161 -2.09 14.41 -5.16
CA LEU A 161 -1.46 15.70 -4.84
C LEU A 161 -0.36 16.08 -5.84
N LEU A 162 0.47 15.12 -6.27
CA LEU A 162 1.50 15.40 -7.27
C LEU A 162 0.90 15.85 -8.61
N THR A 163 -0.26 15.31 -9.02
CA THR A 163 -0.93 15.69 -10.27
C THR A 163 -1.72 17.00 -10.22
N ILE A 164 -2.16 17.44 -9.04
CA ILE A 164 -2.95 18.69 -8.90
C ILE A 164 -2.03 19.92 -8.84
N VAL A 165 -0.77 19.69 -8.49
CA VAL A 165 0.22 20.72 -8.14
C VAL A 165 1.31 20.87 -9.23
N SER A 166 1.23 20.08 -10.31
CA SER A 166 2.06 20.20 -11.52
C SER A 166 1.30 20.86 -12.66
#